data_AF-A0A7S2D9I7-F1
#
_entry.id   AF-A0A7S2D9I7-F1
#
_cell.length_a   1.000
_cell.length_b   1.000
_cell.length_c   1.000
_cell.angle_alpha   90.00
_cell.angle_beta   90.00
_cell.angle_gamma   90.00
#
_symmetry.space_group_name_H-M   'P 1'
#
loop_
_entity.id
_entity.type
_entity.pdbx_description
1 polymer ?
#
loop_
_entity_poly.entity_id
_entity_poly.type
_entity_poly.pdbx_seq_one_letter_code
_entity_poly.pdbx_strand_id
1 'polypeptide(L)'
;MNTIVLLSAVASVNAMHALTPVRPALGVAARRTEPVMVGTFGKIAALPTLYALMSANEYATHRWYQHEEFNRDHALQRFCQRMAFWLRGRPLRKPDGRNNLIKIFGGGHVEHHAETYDDMSLKKDDRWRKTKAAASLDTDRFRGTAFTWPVTGLMTIQMLPSTLPVFALLGFSLLQTLAILLPGMLVHALVWNMLHPPMHGLPSVPISVGAPGNWIGILRNTPYFRAIYENHQGHHVLGGQCNYNVCCPMMDHVLGTHVPTAVWTKRMRPVPGPDATERWGVPVEPAGVPQAPIIGAGLATEEDLTPTALAC
;
A
#
# COMPACT_ATOMS: atom_id res chain seq x y z
N MET A 1 -45.25 -22.16 -18.63
CA MET A 1 -44.86 -22.30 -20.05
C MET A 1 -45.99 -21.76 -20.91
N ASN A 2 -45.64 -20.93 -21.90
CA ASN A 2 -46.44 -20.44 -23.05
C ASN A 2 -47.53 -19.41 -22.71
N THR A 3 -47.38 -18.09 -22.88
CA THR A 3 -46.87 -17.22 -23.98
C THR A 3 -47.85 -17.08 -25.15
N ILE A 4 -47.97 -15.83 -25.62
CA ILE A 4 -48.31 -15.33 -26.98
C ILE A 4 -49.80 -15.04 -27.25
N VAL A 5 -50.26 -13.97 -27.94
CA VAL A 5 -49.81 -12.60 -28.32
C VAL A 5 -50.79 -12.11 -29.42
N LEU A 6 -51.10 -10.80 -29.44
CA LEU A 6 -51.54 -9.96 -30.59
C LEU A 6 -52.86 -10.34 -31.31
N LEU A 7 -53.63 -9.50 -32.01
CA LEU A 7 -53.71 -8.08 -32.39
C LEU A 7 -55.06 -7.95 -33.12
N SER A 8 -55.67 -6.76 -33.15
CA SER A 8 -56.06 -6.10 -34.41
C SER A 8 -56.70 -4.73 -34.15
N ALA A 9 -56.26 -3.76 -34.95
CA ALA A 9 -56.74 -2.39 -35.01
C ALA A 9 -57.86 -2.25 -36.06
N VAL A 10 -58.77 -1.28 -35.89
CA VAL A 10 -59.29 -0.43 -36.99
C VAL A 10 -59.66 0.95 -36.43
N ALA A 11 -59.32 1.97 -37.21
CA ALA A 11 -59.47 3.40 -36.98
C ALA A 11 -60.91 3.93 -37.11
N SER A 12 -61.17 5.12 -36.55
CA SER A 12 -61.88 6.18 -37.28
C SER A 12 -61.69 7.56 -36.64
N VAL A 13 -61.65 8.52 -37.55
CA VAL A 13 -61.28 9.93 -37.46
C VAL A 13 -62.39 10.73 -36.80
N ASN A 14 -62.04 11.72 -35.97
CA ASN A 14 -62.83 12.95 -35.88
C ASN A 14 -61.91 14.15 -35.66
N ALA A 15 -62.11 15.14 -36.52
CA ALA A 15 -61.44 16.41 -36.58
C ALA A 15 -61.80 17.30 -35.38
N MET A 16 -60.88 18.19 -34.99
CA MET A 16 -61.02 19.63 -35.21
C MET A 16 -60.09 20.45 -34.31
N HIS A 17 -59.75 21.62 -34.85
CA HIS A 17 -59.27 22.84 -34.22
C HIS A 17 -57.79 22.98 -33.84
N ALA A 18 -57.16 23.83 -34.66
CA ALA A 18 -55.91 24.52 -34.46
C ALA A 18 -55.85 25.24 -33.10
N LEU A 19 -54.78 24.99 -32.37
CA LEU A 19 -54.17 25.93 -31.44
C LEU A 19 -52.67 25.87 -31.69
N THR A 20 -52.11 26.94 -32.23
CA THR A 20 -50.67 27.20 -32.31
C THR A 20 -50.11 27.25 -30.89
N PRO A 21 -49.22 26.34 -30.47
CA PRO A 21 -48.47 26.54 -29.25
C PRO A 21 -47.33 27.50 -29.55
N VAL A 22 -47.45 28.73 -29.06
CA VAL A 22 -46.28 29.60 -28.83
C VAL A 22 -45.35 28.85 -27.89
N ARG A 23 -44.24 28.32 -28.41
CA ARG A 23 -43.16 27.77 -27.60
C ARG A 23 -42.58 28.92 -26.76
N PRO A 24 -42.60 28.87 -25.41
CA PRO A 24 -41.63 29.64 -24.67
C PRO A 24 -40.26 29.00 -24.93
N ALA A 25 -39.40 29.71 -25.66
CA ALA A 25 -37.99 29.43 -25.71
C ALA A 25 -37.40 29.71 -24.31
N LEU A 26 -37.63 28.82 -23.36
CA LEU A 26 -36.81 28.73 -22.14
C LEU A 26 -35.50 28.03 -22.51
N GLY A 27 -34.72 28.73 -23.33
CA GLY A 27 -33.28 28.50 -23.41
C GLY A 27 -32.66 29.03 -22.13
N VAL A 28 -32.77 28.27 -21.04
CA VAL A 28 -31.74 28.33 -20.01
C VAL A 28 -30.53 27.67 -20.65
N ALA A 29 -29.77 28.47 -21.40
CA ALA A 29 -28.41 28.11 -21.74
C ALA A 29 -27.74 27.81 -20.40
N ALA A 30 -27.54 26.53 -20.12
CA ALA A 30 -26.66 26.11 -19.05
C ALA A 30 -25.37 26.88 -19.28
N ARG A 31 -25.08 27.86 -18.41
CA ARG A 31 -23.82 28.56 -18.39
C ARG A 31 -22.79 27.44 -18.35
N ARG A 32 -22.12 27.16 -19.47
CA ARG A 32 -20.90 26.37 -19.47
C ARG A 32 -19.99 27.17 -18.56
N THR A 33 -19.92 26.78 -17.28
CA THR A 33 -18.87 27.23 -16.41
C THR A 33 -17.61 26.85 -17.15
N GLU A 34 -16.92 27.86 -17.70
CA GLU A 34 -15.64 27.62 -18.32
C GLU A 34 -14.81 26.79 -17.33
N PRO A 35 -14.11 25.74 -17.80
CA PRO A 35 -13.27 24.96 -16.91
C PRO A 35 -12.38 25.96 -16.19
N VAL A 36 -12.51 26.02 -14.85
CA VAL A 36 -11.62 26.84 -14.03
C VAL A 36 -10.23 26.38 -14.39
N MET A 37 -9.53 27.22 -15.16
CA MET A 37 -8.18 26.92 -15.58
C MET A 37 -7.38 26.78 -14.30
N VAL A 38 -6.79 25.60 -14.07
CA VAL A 38 -5.90 25.38 -12.93
C VAL A 38 -4.89 26.52 -12.93
N GLY A 39 -4.98 27.38 -11.91
CA GLY A 39 -4.08 28.52 -11.77
C GLY A 39 -2.63 28.03 -11.71
N THR A 40 -1.67 28.91 -12.03
CA THR A 40 -0.24 28.59 -11.99
C THR A 40 0.18 27.92 -10.67
N PHE A 41 -0.40 28.37 -9.55
CA PHE A 41 -0.18 27.77 -8.23
C PHE A 41 -0.58 26.29 -8.16
N GLY A 42 -1.79 25.93 -8.64
CA GLY A 42 -2.27 24.55 -8.60
C GLY A 42 -1.37 23.60 -9.39
N LYS A 43 -0.85 24.04 -10.55
CA LYS A 43 0.07 23.26 -11.37
C LYS A 43 1.40 22.98 -10.66
N ILE A 44 1.95 23.98 -9.97
CA ILE A 44 3.21 23.85 -9.21
C ILE A 44 2.99 22.98 -7.97
N ALA A 45 1.86 23.15 -7.29
CA ALA A 45 1.55 22.43 -6.05
C ALA A 45 1.17 20.96 -6.27
N ALA A 46 0.74 20.57 -7.47
CA ALA A 46 0.20 19.24 -7.75
C ALA A 46 1.14 18.09 -7.37
N LEU A 47 2.40 18.15 -7.81
CA LEU A 47 3.35 17.05 -7.58
C LEU A 47 3.75 16.92 -6.10
N PRO A 48 4.14 18.00 -5.38
CA PRO A 48 4.35 17.93 -3.93
C PRO A 48 3.11 17.46 -3.17
N THR A 49 1.91 17.90 -3.58
CA THR A 49 0.65 17.49 -2.96
C THR A 49 0.40 16.00 -3.16
N LEU A 50 0.57 15.47 -4.37
CA LEU A 50 0.42 14.04 -4.63
C LEU A 50 1.41 13.22 -3.80
N TYR A 51 2.67 13.65 -3.74
CA TYR A 51 3.70 12.99 -2.93
C TYR A 51 3.31 12.96 -1.45
N ALA A 52 2.83 14.08 -0.91
CA ALA A 52 2.39 14.17 0.49
C ALA A 52 1.21 13.24 0.79
N LEU A 53 0.20 13.21 -0.09
CA LEU A 53 -0.95 12.32 0.05
C LEU A 53 -0.57 10.85 -0.11
N MET A 54 0.32 10.53 -1.05
CA MET A 54 0.84 9.18 -1.24
C MET A 54 1.59 8.71 0.01
N SER A 55 2.46 9.56 0.55
CA SER A 55 3.20 9.29 1.78
C SER A 55 2.26 9.06 2.97
N ALA A 56 1.25 9.92 3.17
CA ALA A 56 0.27 9.74 4.23
C ALA A 56 -0.54 8.45 4.07
N ASN A 57 -0.94 8.11 2.84
CA ASN A 57 -1.68 6.88 2.56
C ASN A 57 -0.82 5.63 2.78
N GLU A 58 0.40 5.61 2.24
CA GLU A 58 1.36 4.53 2.46
C GLU A 58 1.64 4.33 3.95
N TYR A 59 1.88 5.42 4.69
CA TYR A 59 2.10 5.38 6.12
C TYR A 59 0.92 4.74 6.87
N ALA A 60 -0.30 5.23 6.58
CA ALA A 60 -1.50 4.74 7.23
C ALA A 60 -1.73 3.26 6.92
N THR A 61 -1.58 2.86 5.66
CA THR A 61 -1.73 1.47 5.22
C THR A 61 -0.66 0.59 5.84
N HIS A 62 0.60 0.99 5.82
CA HIS A 62 1.70 0.15 6.31
C HIS A 62 1.63 0.00 7.83
N ARG A 63 1.44 1.10 8.56
CA ARG A 63 1.35 1.06 10.03
C ARG A 63 0.05 0.45 10.56
N TRP A 64 -1.10 0.96 10.14
CA TRP A 64 -2.38 0.59 10.77
C TRP A 64 -2.98 -0.68 10.20
N TYR A 65 -2.81 -0.91 8.89
CA TYR A 65 -3.35 -2.09 8.21
C TYR A 65 -2.33 -3.23 8.16
N GLN A 66 -1.14 -3.02 7.57
CA GLN A 66 -0.17 -4.10 7.33
C GLN A 66 0.55 -4.56 8.60
N HIS A 67 0.92 -3.63 9.50
CA HIS A 67 1.43 -3.94 10.86
C HIS A 67 0.33 -4.17 11.89
N GLU A 68 -0.92 -4.22 11.43
CA GLU A 68 -2.08 -4.54 12.24
C GLU A 68 -2.23 -3.66 13.50
N GLU A 69 -1.69 -2.44 13.53
CA GLU A 69 -1.87 -1.56 14.70
C GLU A 69 -3.35 -1.21 14.91
N PHE A 70 -4.17 -1.23 13.85
CA PHE A 70 -5.61 -1.11 13.96
C PHE A 70 -6.24 -2.22 14.83
N ASN A 71 -5.62 -3.41 14.87
CA ASN A 71 -6.10 -4.54 15.66
C ASN A 71 -5.86 -4.35 17.17
N ARG A 72 -5.14 -3.31 17.59
CA ARG A 72 -4.91 -2.92 18.99
C ARG A 72 -6.11 -2.13 19.54
N ASP A 73 -6.20 -1.99 20.86
CA ASP A 73 -7.29 -1.25 21.49
C ASP A 73 -6.98 0.25 21.56
N HIS A 74 -7.53 1.03 20.62
CA HIS A 74 -7.40 2.48 20.57
C HIS A 74 -8.72 3.17 20.20
N ALA A 75 -8.77 4.50 20.30
CA ALA A 75 -10.01 5.27 20.17
C ALA A 75 -10.73 5.04 18.83
N LEU A 76 -9.99 5.06 17.71
CA LEU A 76 -10.54 4.80 16.38
C LEU A 76 -11.14 3.39 16.26
N GLN A 77 -10.45 2.37 16.74
CA GLN A 77 -10.96 1.00 16.75
C GLN A 77 -12.25 0.88 17.58
N ARG A 78 -12.29 1.51 18.76
CA ARG A 78 -13.49 1.57 19.60
C ARG A 78 -14.65 2.31 18.93
N PHE A 79 -14.37 3.36 18.17
CA PHE A 79 -15.37 4.02 17.33
C PHE A 79 -15.92 3.08 16.25
N CYS A 80 -15.05 2.39 15.50
CA CYS A 80 -15.47 1.41 14.49
C CYS A 80 -16.29 0.26 15.09
N GLN A 81 -15.95 -0.21 16.28
CA GLN A 81 -16.74 -1.21 17.01
C GLN A 81 -18.15 -0.71 17.32
N ARG A 82 -18.30 0.53 17.81
CA ARG A 82 -19.60 1.13 18.10
C ARG A 82 -20.45 1.26 16.84
N MET A 83 -19.83 1.67 15.73
CA MET A 83 -20.50 1.71 14.43
C MET A 83 -20.94 0.32 13.95
N ALA A 84 -20.09 -0.70 14.10
CA ALA A 84 -20.44 -2.08 13.73
C ALA A 84 -21.55 -2.67 14.63
N PHE A 85 -21.57 -2.30 15.91
CA PHE A 85 -22.67 -2.65 16.80
C PHE A 85 -23.98 -2.00 16.33
N TRP A 86 -23.96 -0.69 16.05
CA TRP A 86 -25.15 0.03 15.62
C TRP A 86 -25.68 -0.43 14.25
N LEU A 87 -24.78 -0.66 13.28
CA LEU A 87 -25.17 -1.03 11.91
C LEU A 87 -25.49 -2.51 11.73
N ARG A 88 -24.84 -3.40 12.48
CA ARG A 88 -24.86 -4.85 12.22
C ARG A 88 -25.11 -5.70 13.47
N GLY A 89 -25.42 -5.09 14.61
CA GLY A 89 -25.65 -5.80 15.87
C GLY A 89 -24.43 -6.55 16.40
N ARG A 90 -23.21 -6.25 15.92
CA ARG A 90 -22.00 -6.96 16.35
C ARG A 90 -21.71 -6.67 17.84
N PRO A 91 -21.65 -7.67 18.73
CA PRO A 91 -21.44 -7.45 20.16
C PRO A 91 -20.15 -6.66 20.44
N LEU A 92 -20.23 -5.64 21.31
CA LEU A 92 -19.08 -4.83 21.72
C LEU A 92 -18.09 -5.61 22.59
N ARG A 93 -18.59 -6.60 23.33
CA ARG A 93 -17.83 -7.46 24.24
C ARG A 93 -17.91 -8.91 23.77
N LYS A 94 -16.86 -9.67 24.03
CA LYS A 94 -16.84 -11.12 23.91
C LYS A 94 -17.49 -11.77 25.16
N PRO A 95 -17.86 -13.06 25.11
CA PRO A 95 -18.38 -13.77 26.28
C PRO A 95 -17.45 -13.74 27.51
N ASP A 96 -16.15 -13.58 27.28
CA ASP A 96 -15.12 -13.47 28.32
C ASP A 96 -14.95 -12.05 28.90
N GLY A 97 -15.81 -11.10 28.53
CA GLY A 97 -15.77 -9.71 29.03
C GLY A 97 -14.78 -8.78 28.32
N ARG A 98 -13.90 -9.29 27.42
CA ARG A 98 -12.96 -8.46 26.66
C ARG A 98 -13.65 -7.70 25.54
N ASN A 99 -13.04 -6.59 25.10
CA ASN A 99 -13.49 -5.86 23.91
C ASN A 99 -13.43 -6.78 22.68
N ASN A 100 -14.52 -6.81 21.93
CA ASN A 100 -14.60 -7.59 20.69
C ASN A 100 -13.97 -6.79 19.54
N LEU A 101 -12.65 -6.58 19.54
CA LEU A 101 -11.96 -5.74 18.54
C LEU A 101 -12.23 -6.25 17.11
N ILE A 102 -12.26 -5.34 16.12
CA ILE A 102 -12.41 -5.70 14.70
C ILE A 102 -11.03 -6.10 14.19
N LYS A 103 -10.85 -7.36 13.82
CA LYS A 103 -9.58 -7.83 13.29
C LYS A 103 -9.57 -7.71 11.77
N ILE A 104 -8.52 -7.09 11.25
CA ILE A 104 -8.24 -6.97 9.83
C ILE A 104 -6.91 -7.68 9.58
N PHE A 105 -6.86 -8.53 8.55
CA PHE A 105 -5.65 -9.26 8.19
C PHE A 105 -4.71 -8.35 7.38
N GLY A 106 -3.46 -8.20 7.83
CA GLY A 106 -2.46 -7.30 7.23
C GLY A 106 -1.90 -7.77 5.88
N GLY A 107 -2.48 -8.79 5.25
CA GLY A 107 -2.10 -9.27 3.92
C GLY A 107 -0.77 -10.05 3.88
N GLY A 108 -0.37 -10.69 4.98
CA GLY A 108 0.89 -11.44 5.07
C GLY A 108 2.10 -10.60 5.45
N HIS A 109 1.93 -9.30 5.72
CA HIS A 109 3.05 -8.40 5.93
C HIS A 109 3.80 -8.65 7.26
N VAL A 110 3.08 -8.92 8.35
CA VAL A 110 3.69 -9.30 9.64
C VAL A 110 4.44 -10.63 9.50
N GLU A 111 3.86 -11.56 8.74
CA GLU A 111 4.49 -12.85 8.46
C GLU A 111 5.75 -12.71 7.61
N HIS A 112 5.78 -11.76 6.67
CA HIS A 112 6.97 -11.41 5.88
C HIS A 112 8.10 -10.85 6.77
N HIS A 113 7.79 -9.94 7.70
CA HIS A 113 8.74 -9.49 8.72
C HIS A 113 9.27 -10.65 9.56
N ALA A 114 8.39 -11.56 9.95
CA ALA A 114 8.79 -12.74 10.71
C ALA A 114 9.62 -13.73 9.88
N GLU A 115 9.46 -13.79 8.55
CA GLU A 115 10.26 -14.59 7.63
C GLU A 115 11.64 -13.98 7.37
N THR A 116 11.77 -12.67 7.54
CA THR A 116 12.99 -11.91 7.25
C THR A 116 14.04 -12.08 8.36
N TYR A 117 15.28 -12.30 7.96
CA TYR A 117 16.46 -12.17 8.80
C TYR A 117 16.91 -10.71 8.83
N ASP A 118 17.64 -10.30 9.86
CA ASP A 118 18.14 -8.92 10.03
C ASP A 118 19.11 -8.49 8.90
N ASP A 119 19.56 -9.42 8.05
CA ASP A 119 20.33 -9.18 6.82
C ASP A 119 19.46 -9.08 5.54
N MET A 120 18.14 -8.95 5.71
CA MET A 120 17.10 -8.92 4.67
C MET A 120 16.83 -10.23 3.94
N SER A 121 17.61 -11.29 4.13
CA SER A 121 17.32 -12.58 3.49
C SER A 121 16.10 -13.26 4.12
N LEU A 122 15.45 -14.15 3.37
CA LEU A 122 14.24 -14.85 3.83
C LEU A 122 14.53 -16.28 4.29
N LYS A 123 13.92 -16.66 5.42
CA LYS A 123 13.97 -18.02 6.00
C LYS A 123 13.38 -19.06 5.05
N LYS A 124 14.09 -20.17 4.87
CA LYS A 124 13.62 -21.36 4.15
C LYS A 124 13.81 -22.65 4.96
N ASP A 125 14.34 -22.55 6.17
CA ASP A 125 14.66 -23.70 7.02
C ASP A 125 13.42 -24.48 7.46
N ASP A 126 13.58 -25.80 7.66
CA ASP A 126 12.48 -26.71 8.00
C ASP A 126 11.71 -26.31 9.26
N ARG A 127 12.36 -25.65 10.21
CA ARG A 127 11.71 -25.18 11.44
C ARG A 127 10.76 -24.04 11.12
N TRP A 128 11.20 -23.03 10.36
CA TRP A 128 10.34 -21.94 9.91
C TRP A 128 9.18 -22.42 9.05
N ARG A 129 9.44 -23.32 8.09
CA ARG A 129 8.44 -23.85 7.14
C ARG A 129 7.26 -24.56 7.81
N LYS A 130 7.41 -25.03 9.05
CA LYS A 130 6.33 -25.68 9.84
C LYS A 130 5.40 -24.69 10.54
N THR A 131 5.71 -23.39 10.54
CA THR A 131 4.90 -22.37 11.21
C THR A 131 3.68 -21.97 10.38
N LYS A 132 2.62 -21.50 11.07
CA LYS A 132 1.43 -20.95 10.40
C LYS A 132 1.76 -19.70 9.56
N ALA A 133 2.72 -18.90 10.01
CA ALA A 133 3.16 -17.69 9.32
C ALA A 133 3.84 -18.02 7.98
N ALA A 134 4.72 -19.03 7.95
CA ALA A 134 5.30 -19.50 6.70
C ALA A 134 4.21 -20.02 5.74
N ALA A 135 3.26 -20.80 6.25
CA ALA A 135 2.17 -21.37 5.46
C ALA A 135 1.26 -20.29 4.84
N SER A 136 0.99 -19.19 5.54
CA SER A 136 0.18 -18.08 4.99
C SER A 136 0.85 -17.34 3.84
N LEU A 137 2.17 -17.48 3.67
CA LEU A 137 2.94 -16.86 2.60
C LEU A 137 3.13 -17.80 1.38
N ASP A 138 2.75 -19.07 1.46
CA ASP A 138 3.06 -20.07 0.42
C ASP A 138 2.30 -19.90 -0.89
N THR A 139 1.13 -19.27 -0.83
CA THR A 139 0.34 -18.96 -2.02
C THR A 139 0.88 -17.74 -2.76
N ASP A 140 1.72 -16.92 -2.12
CA ASP A 140 2.37 -15.78 -2.74
C ASP A 140 3.86 -16.06 -2.98
N ARG A 141 4.23 -16.24 -4.26
CA ARG A 141 5.64 -16.43 -4.65
C ARG A 141 6.54 -15.25 -4.29
N PHE A 142 5.97 -14.06 -4.06
CA PHE A 142 6.68 -12.87 -3.62
C PHE A 142 6.61 -12.67 -2.10
N ARG A 143 5.99 -13.62 -1.37
CA ARG A 143 6.00 -13.71 0.09
C ARG A 143 5.60 -12.40 0.79
N GLY A 144 4.63 -11.67 0.25
CA GLY A 144 4.13 -10.41 0.80
C GLY A 144 4.94 -9.16 0.39
N THR A 145 5.95 -9.28 -0.48
CA THR A 145 6.81 -8.16 -0.87
C THR A 145 6.37 -7.41 -2.11
N ALA A 146 5.55 -8.01 -2.98
CA ALA A 146 5.23 -7.42 -4.27
C ALA A 146 4.03 -6.47 -4.22
N PHE A 147 4.16 -5.35 -4.93
CA PHE A 147 3.07 -4.44 -5.25
C PHE A 147 2.39 -4.90 -6.55
N THR A 148 1.48 -5.87 -6.39
CA THR A 148 0.74 -6.48 -7.49
C THR A 148 -0.31 -5.53 -8.09
N TRP A 149 -0.91 -5.87 -9.23
CA TRP A 149 -2.01 -5.09 -9.80
C TRP A 149 -3.22 -4.97 -8.87
N PRO A 150 -3.66 -6.04 -8.17
CA PRO A 150 -4.69 -5.90 -7.13
C PRO A 150 -4.31 -4.92 -6.02
N VAL A 151 -3.07 -4.96 -5.52
CA VAL A 151 -2.58 -4.02 -4.49
C VAL A 151 -2.54 -2.59 -5.04
N THR A 152 -2.11 -2.41 -6.29
CA THR A 152 -2.10 -1.11 -6.98
C THR A 152 -3.51 -0.54 -7.11
N GLY A 153 -4.47 -1.36 -7.54
CA GLY A 153 -5.87 -0.96 -7.65
C GLY A 153 -6.47 -0.60 -6.29
N LEU A 154 -6.22 -1.42 -5.26
CA LEU A 154 -6.70 -1.16 -3.91
C LEU A 154 -6.12 0.15 -3.35
N MET A 155 -4.81 0.38 -3.46
CA MET A 155 -4.18 1.60 -2.99
C MET A 155 -4.65 2.83 -3.77
N THR A 156 -4.88 2.69 -5.09
CA THR A 156 -5.47 3.76 -5.91
C THR A 156 -6.85 4.15 -5.37
N ILE A 157 -7.72 3.18 -5.07
CA ILE A 157 -9.05 3.42 -4.50
C ILE A 157 -8.94 4.06 -3.11
N GLN A 158 -8.02 3.57 -2.27
CA GLN A 158 -7.76 4.11 -0.93
C GLN A 158 -7.32 5.58 -0.96
N MET A 159 -6.63 6.00 -2.02
CA MET A 159 -6.22 7.40 -2.17
C MET A 159 -7.36 8.35 -2.56
N LEU A 160 -8.38 7.89 -3.29
CA LEU A 160 -9.46 8.74 -3.82
C LEU A 160 -10.14 9.65 -2.76
N PRO A 161 -10.49 9.17 -1.55
CA PRO A 161 -11.11 9.99 -0.52
C PRO A 161 -10.26 11.20 -0.08
N SER A 162 -8.94 11.15 -0.23
CA SER A 162 -8.04 12.26 0.11
C SER A 162 -7.65 13.07 -1.14
N THR A 163 -7.32 12.41 -2.24
CA THR A 163 -6.85 13.06 -3.47
C THR A 163 -7.94 13.89 -4.13
N LEU A 164 -9.17 13.36 -4.26
CA LEU A 164 -10.25 14.07 -4.94
C LEU A 164 -10.58 15.43 -4.30
N PRO A 165 -10.87 15.54 -2.98
CA PRO A 165 -11.17 16.84 -2.39
C PRO A 165 -9.97 17.78 -2.40
N VAL A 166 -8.75 17.30 -2.14
CA VAL A 166 -7.55 18.16 -2.13
C VAL A 166 -7.26 18.73 -3.52
N PHE A 167 -7.31 17.91 -4.57
CA PHE A 167 -7.08 18.39 -5.93
C PHE A 167 -8.23 19.28 -6.44
N ALA A 168 -9.47 19.03 -6.02
CA ALA A 168 -10.58 19.94 -6.29
C ALA A 168 -10.35 21.33 -5.67
N LEU A 169 -9.80 21.40 -4.45
CA LEU A 169 -9.42 22.67 -3.80
C LEU A 169 -8.26 23.37 -4.52
N LEU A 170 -7.36 22.62 -5.15
CA LEU A 170 -6.30 23.16 -6.03
C LEU A 170 -6.81 23.55 -7.43
N GLY A 171 -8.11 23.42 -7.69
CA GLY A 171 -8.77 23.82 -8.94
C GLY A 171 -8.73 22.76 -10.04
N PHE A 172 -8.34 21.51 -9.74
CA PHE A 172 -8.33 20.43 -10.73
C PHE A 172 -9.73 19.82 -10.91
N SER A 173 -10.08 19.52 -12.15
CA SER A 173 -11.23 18.67 -12.46
C SER A 173 -10.95 17.21 -12.10
N LEU A 174 -12.02 16.39 -12.04
CA LEU A 174 -11.90 14.95 -11.81
C LEU A 174 -10.95 14.29 -12.83
N LEU A 175 -11.09 14.61 -14.12
CA LEU A 175 -10.27 14.01 -15.17
C LEU A 175 -8.79 14.39 -15.02
N GLN A 176 -8.49 15.66 -14.70
CA GLN A 176 -7.11 16.09 -14.45
C GLN A 176 -6.53 15.43 -13.20
N THR A 177 -7.33 15.28 -12.15
CA THR A 177 -6.92 14.59 -10.92
C THR A 177 -6.57 13.14 -11.20
N LEU A 178 -7.39 12.42 -11.98
CA LEU A 178 -7.10 11.05 -12.39
C LEU A 178 -5.87 10.96 -13.31
N ALA A 179 -5.68 11.94 -14.20
CA ALA A 179 -4.51 12.03 -15.06
C ALA A 179 -3.19 12.27 -14.28
N ILE A 180 -3.26 12.71 -13.03
CA ILE A 180 -2.12 12.87 -12.12
C ILE A 180 -1.98 11.65 -11.22
N LEU A 181 -3.08 11.21 -10.61
CA LEU A 181 -3.09 10.09 -9.67
C LEU A 181 -2.68 8.77 -10.32
N LEU A 182 -3.25 8.41 -11.49
CA LEU A 182 -2.99 7.10 -12.08
C LEU A 182 -1.52 6.92 -12.51
N PRO A 183 -0.87 7.88 -13.19
CA PRO A 183 0.58 7.78 -13.43
C PRO A 183 1.40 7.79 -12.14
N GLY A 184 1.01 8.60 -11.14
CA GLY A 184 1.68 8.62 -9.84
C GLY A 184 1.63 7.26 -9.13
N MET A 185 0.47 6.58 -9.15
CA MET A 185 0.31 5.22 -8.62
C MET A 185 1.15 4.20 -9.38
N LEU A 186 1.25 4.33 -10.71
CA LEU A 186 2.12 3.47 -11.50
C LEU A 186 3.60 3.67 -11.14
N VAL A 187 4.05 4.92 -10.99
CA VAL A 187 5.41 5.23 -10.54
C VAL A 187 5.65 4.66 -9.15
N HIS A 188 4.71 4.83 -8.21
CA HIS A 188 4.81 4.25 -6.87
C HIS A 188 4.96 2.71 -6.92
N ALA A 189 4.13 2.03 -7.70
CA ALA A 189 4.20 0.58 -7.90
C ALA A 189 5.54 0.13 -8.50
N LEU A 190 6.07 0.87 -9.49
CA LEU A 190 7.38 0.60 -10.08
C LEU A 190 8.50 0.74 -9.04
N VAL A 191 8.48 1.83 -8.26
CA VAL A 191 9.50 2.08 -7.21
C VAL A 191 9.46 1.00 -6.15
N TRP A 192 8.27 0.62 -5.68
CA TRP A 192 8.11 -0.47 -4.71
C TRP A 192 8.69 -1.78 -5.26
N ASN A 193 8.27 -2.19 -6.47
CA ASN A 193 8.70 -3.47 -7.06
C ASN A 193 10.17 -3.47 -7.48
N MET A 194 10.76 -2.29 -7.69
CA MET A 194 12.20 -2.13 -7.91
C MET A 194 12.99 -2.37 -6.61
N LEU A 195 12.43 -1.98 -5.46
CA LEU A 195 13.11 -2.03 -4.16
C LEU A 195 12.83 -3.32 -3.38
N HIS A 196 11.56 -3.59 -3.06
CA HIS A 196 11.20 -4.46 -1.95
C HIS A 196 11.41 -5.96 -2.27
N PRO A 197 10.90 -6.55 -3.36
CA PRO A 197 11.21 -7.96 -3.65
C PRO A 197 12.72 -8.21 -3.84
N PRO A 198 13.47 -7.42 -4.64
CA PRO A 198 14.91 -7.62 -4.78
C PRO A 198 15.70 -7.43 -3.48
N MET A 199 15.26 -6.56 -2.56
CA MET A 199 15.86 -6.41 -1.23
C MET A 199 15.87 -7.72 -0.44
N HIS A 200 14.92 -8.60 -0.70
CA HIS A 200 14.81 -9.91 -0.06
C HIS A 200 15.35 -11.07 -0.92
N GLY A 201 16.02 -10.76 -2.03
CA GLY A 201 16.55 -11.75 -2.97
C GLY A 201 15.48 -12.48 -3.77
N LEU A 202 14.26 -11.95 -3.82
CA LEU A 202 13.17 -12.50 -4.62
C LEU A 202 13.26 -12.04 -6.09
N PRO A 203 12.68 -12.82 -7.03
CA PRO A 203 12.69 -12.45 -8.44
C PRO A 203 11.92 -11.16 -8.70
N SER A 204 12.25 -10.49 -9.81
CA SER A 204 11.51 -9.31 -10.27
C SER A 204 10.04 -9.64 -10.55
N VAL A 205 9.16 -8.70 -10.24
CA VAL A 205 7.72 -8.83 -10.53
C VAL A 205 7.48 -8.68 -12.03
N PRO A 206 6.92 -9.69 -12.72
CA PRO A 206 6.60 -9.57 -14.13
C PRO A 206 5.31 -8.76 -14.33
N ILE A 207 5.18 -8.18 -15.52
CA ILE A 207 4.04 -7.34 -15.90
C ILE A 207 2.68 -8.04 -15.78
N SER A 208 2.63 -9.38 -15.87
CA SER A 208 1.39 -10.14 -15.67
C SER A 208 0.87 -10.12 -14.23
N VAL A 209 1.71 -9.75 -13.26
CA VAL A 209 1.37 -9.71 -11.84
C VAL A 209 1.35 -8.30 -11.26
N GLY A 210 2.25 -7.42 -11.70
CA GLY A 210 2.34 -6.04 -11.21
C GLY A 210 3.25 -5.18 -12.07
N ALA A 211 3.50 -3.94 -11.66
CA ALA A 211 4.38 -3.05 -12.40
C ALA A 211 5.84 -3.57 -12.42
N PRO A 212 6.48 -3.72 -13.59
CA PRO A 212 7.81 -4.33 -13.70
C PRO A 212 8.92 -3.37 -13.27
N GLY A 213 9.28 -3.41 -11.98
CA GLY A 213 10.29 -2.51 -11.39
C GLY A 213 11.72 -2.69 -11.92
N ASN A 214 12.03 -3.81 -12.56
CA ASN A 214 13.36 -4.06 -13.14
C ASN A 214 13.73 -3.06 -14.25
N TRP A 215 12.76 -2.46 -14.93
CA TRP A 215 13.00 -1.42 -15.95
C TRP A 215 13.69 -0.19 -15.40
N ILE A 216 13.45 0.12 -14.12
CA ILE A 216 14.08 1.24 -13.42
C ILE A 216 15.14 0.78 -12.42
N GLY A 217 15.55 -0.50 -12.45
CA GLY A 217 16.44 -1.12 -11.48
C GLY A 217 17.78 -0.42 -11.24
N ILE A 218 18.28 0.31 -12.24
CA ILE A 218 19.50 1.12 -12.16
C ILE A 218 19.37 2.29 -11.18
N LEU A 219 18.15 2.83 -11.00
CA LEU A 219 17.90 3.97 -10.14
C LEU A 219 18.20 3.68 -8.67
N ARG A 220 18.14 2.40 -8.25
CA ARG A 220 18.52 1.96 -6.88
C ARG A 220 19.86 2.51 -6.41
N ASN A 221 20.82 2.65 -7.31
CA ASN A 221 22.17 3.11 -6.97
C ASN A 221 22.28 4.64 -6.75
N THR A 222 21.25 5.40 -7.13
CA THR A 222 21.23 6.85 -6.95
C THR A 222 20.96 7.24 -5.49
N PRO A 223 21.33 8.46 -5.05
CA PRO A 223 21.24 8.86 -3.65
C PRO A 223 19.83 8.73 -3.04
N TYR A 224 18.80 9.16 -3.78
CA TYR A 224 17.42 9.09 -3.27
C TYR A 224 16.95 7.65 -3.07
N PHE A 225 17.13 6.79 -4.08
CA PHE A 225 16.67 5.41 -3.99
C PHE A 225 17.49 4.59 -3.00
N ARG A 226 18.77 4.94 -2.79
CA ARG A 226 19.57 4.39 -1.70
C ARG A 226 19.01 4.77 -0.33
N ALA A 227 18.68 6.04 -0.13
CA ALA A 227 18.15 6.52 1.14
C ALA A 227 16.82 5.82 1.51
N ILE A 228 15.90 5.64 0.56
CA ILE A 228 14.64 4.95 0.84
C ILE A 228 14.81 3.42 0.95
N TYR A 229 15.79 2.84 0.26
CA TYR A 229 16.19 1.45 0.45
C TYR A 229 16.67 1.24 1.89
N GLU A 230 17.61 2.05 2.35
CA GLU A 230 18.12 2.01 3.72
C GLU A 230 17.00 2.28 4.74
N ASN A 231 16.13 3.26 4.50
CA ASN A 231 14.97 3.54 5.37
C ASN A 231 14.12 2.28 5.61
N HIS A 232 13.78 1.55 4.54
CA HIS A 232 13.00 0.31 4.63
C HIS A 232 13.80 -0.87 5.18
N GLN A 233 15.13 -0.90 5.04
CA GLN A 233 15.93 -1.88 5.79
C GLN A 233 15.86 -1.63 7.29
N GLY A 234 15.96 -0.36 7.71
CA GLY A 234 15.77 0.01 9.11
C GLY A 234 14.41 -0.41 9.64
N HIS A 235 13.36 -0.28 8.83
CA HIS A 235 12.02 -0.79 9.17
C HIS A 235 12.03 -2.28 9.53
N HIS A 236 12.69 -3.13 8.73
CA HIS A 236 12.83 -4.56 9.01
C HIS A 236 13.69 -4.85 10.23
N VAL A 237 14.88 -4.22 10.31
CA VAL A 237 15.84 -4.41 11.41
C VAL A 237 15.24 -4.01 12.76
N LEU A 238 14.40 -2.98 12.78
CA LEU A 238 13.76 -2.44 13.99
C LEU A 238 12.37 -3.04 14.24
N GLY A 239 12.08 -4.22 13.67
CA GLY A 239 10.88 -5.01 13.97
C GLY A 239 9.57 -4.37 13.49
N GLY A 240 9.63 -3.55 12.44
CA GLY A 240 8.45 -2.95 11.82
C GLY A 240 7.78 -1.84 12.64
N GLN A 241 8.45 -1.28 13.65
CA GLN A 241 7.86 -0.28 14.55
C GLN A 241 8.16 1.19 14.17
N CYS A 242 8.91 1.40 13.09
CA CYS A 242 9.33 2.72 12.60
C CYS A 242 9.63 2.65 11.10
N ASN A 243 9.90 3.78 10.45
CA ASN A 243 10.20 3.85 9.01
C ASN A 243 9.11 3.19 8.13
N TYR A 244 7.85 3.48 8.38
CA TYR A 244 6.70 2.86 7.70
C TYR A 244 6.53 3.29 6.23
N ASN A 245 7.17 4.33 5.76
CA ASN A 245 7.11 4.71 4.35
C ASN A 245 8.25 4.07 3.57
N VAL A 246 7.91 3.32 2.52
CA VAL A 246 8.89 2.64 1.65
C VAL A 246 9.26 3.53 0.47
N CYS A 247 8.28 4.06 -0.25
CA CYS A 247 8.49 4.85 -1.46
C CYS A 247 8.58 6.36 -1.20
N CYS A 248 7.82 6.84 -0.21
CA CYS A 248 7.65 8.28 0.07
C CYS A 248 7.83 8.58 1.57
N PRO A 249 9.07 8.73 2.09
CA PRO A 249 9.38 8.75 3.53
C PRO A 249 8.81 9.91 4.37
N MET A 250 8.17 10.90 3.77
CA MET A 250 7.80 12.16 4.45
C MET A 250 6.99 11.98 5.74
N MET A 251 5.97 11.11 5.76
CA MET A 251 5.09 11.01 6.92
C MET A 251 5.78 10.43 8.15
N ASP A 252 6.79 9.57 7.97
CA ASP A 252 7.65 9.14 9.08
C ASP A 252 8.36 10.31 9.74
N HIS A 253 8.86 11.29 8.96
CA HIS A 253 9.48 12.49 9.51
C HIS A 253 8.46 13.40 10.20
N VAL A 254 7.26 13.57 9.59
CA VAL A 254 6.20 14.42 10.15
C VAL A 254 5.68 13.86 11.48
N LEU A 255 5.57 12.54 11.59
CA LEU A 255 5.01 11.86 12.77
C LEU A 255 6.09 11.39 13.77
N GLY A 256 7.36 11.65 13.50
CA GLY A 256 8.47 11.27 14.37
C GLY A 256 8.71 9.77 14.48
N THR A 257 8.33 9.00 13.45
CA THR A 257 8.62 7.56 13.35
C THR A 257 9.78 7.27 12.40
N HIS A 258 10.46 8.30 11.89
CA HIS A 258 11.71 8.13 11.17
C HIS A 258 12.86 7.86 12.14
N VAL A 259 13.62 6.81 11.85
CA VAL A 259 14.82 6.42 12.59
C VAL A 259 16.00 6.39 11.60
N PRO A 260 17.01 7.27 11.78
CA PRO A 260 18.10 7.41 10.82
C PRO A 260 19.02 6.20 10.81
N THR A 261 19.66 5.94 9.67
CA THR A 261 20.61 4.83 9.47
C THR A 261 21.77 4.83 10.46
N ALA A 262 22.15 5.98 11.00
CA ALA A 262 23.24 6.07 11.98
C ALA A 262 22.93 5.39 13.33
N VAL A 263 21.66 5.08 13.63
CA VAL A 263 21.27 4.51 14.94
C VAL A 263 20.85 3.04 14.86
N TRP A 264 20.95 2.43 13.69
CA TRP A 264 20.70 0.99 13.52
C TRP A 264 21.70 0.41 12.52
N THR A 265 21.91 -0.90 12.59
CA THR A 265 22.77 -1.61 11.63
C THR A 265 22.16 -2.97 11.34
N LYS A 266 22.43 -3.51 10.15
CA LYS A 266 22.11 -4.91 9.88
C LYS A 266 22.90 -5.79 10.82
N ARG A 267 22.27 -6.85 11.28
CA ARG A 267 22.94 -7.93 12.01
C ARG A 267 22.72 -9.20 11.21
N MET A 268 23.68 -10.11 11.28
CA MET A 268 23.47 -11.43 10.71
C MET A 268 22.89 -12.33 11.80
N ARG A 269 21.78 -13.01 11.51
CA ARG A 269 21.32 -14.12 12.35
C ARG A 269 22.08 -15.39 11.97
N PRO A 270 22.25 -16.34 12.90
CA PRO A 270 22.91 -17.59 12.58
C PRO A 270 22.01 -18.33 11.60
N VAL A 271 22.50 -18.57 10.39
CA VAL A 271 21.76 -19.40 9.44
C VAL A 271 21.78 -20.82 9.98
N PRO A 272 20.65 -21.54 9.98
CA PRO A 272 20.66 -22.98 10.21
C PRO A 272 21.47 -23.64 9.09
N GLY A 273 22.79 -23.79 9.30
CA GLY A 273 23.69 -24.49 8.39
C GLY A 273 24.92 -23.70 7.94
N PRO A 274 25.99 -24.39 7.52
CA PRO A 274 27.29 -23.79 7.19
C PRO A 274 27.30 -22.92 5.91
N ASP A 275 26.36 -23.13 4.98
CA ASP A 275 26.50 -22.61 3.60
C ASP A 275 25.44 -21.57 3.18
N ALA A 276 24.61 -21.08 4.10
CA ALA A 276 23.51 -20.16 3.78
C ALA A 276 22.51 -20.65 2.69
N THR A 277 22.54 -21.95 2.36
CA THR A 277 21.73 -22.61 1.31
C THR A 277 20.23 -22.72 1.65
N GLU A 278 19.86 -22.46 2.92
CA GLU A 278 18.48 -22.47 3.41
C GLU A 278 17.80 -21.09 3.35
N ARG A 279 18.08 -20.31 2.31
CA ARG A 279 17.46 -18.99 2.07
C ARG A 279 16.79 -18.95 0.70
N TRP A 280 15.77 -18.11 0.52
CA TRP A 280 15.07 -17.99 -0.77
C TRP A 280 15.90 -17.33 -1.89
N GLY A 281 16.92 -16.54 -1.53
CA GLY A 281 17.82 -15.87 -2.47
C GLY A 281 18.81 -14.96 -1.75
N VAL A 282 19.59 -14.21 -2.53
CA VAL A 282 20.56 -13.23 -2.02
C VAL A 282 19.96 -11.82 -2.20
N PRO A 283 19.84 -11.03 -1.12
CA PRO A 283 19.48 -9.61 -1.21
C PRO A 283 20.25 -8.86 -2.30
N VAL A 284 19.53 -8.09 -3.12
CA VAL A 284 20.14 -7.23 -4.15
C VAL A 284 20.23 -5.81 -3.62
N GLU A 285 21.40 -5.46 -3.10
CA GLU A 285 21.64 -4.19 -2.44
C GLU A 285 22.19 -3.11 -3.39
N PRO A 286 21.82 -1.83 -3.21
CA PRO A 286 22.48 -0.73 -3.91
C PRO A 286 23.96 -0.61 -3.56
N ALA A 287 24.77 -0.16 -4.53
CA ALA A 287 26.19 0.08 -4.31
C ALA A 287 26.42 1.10 -3.18
N GLY A 288 27.22 0.73 -2.18
CA GLY A 288 27.55 1.58 -1.03
C GLY A 288 26.60 1.45 0.17
N VAL A 289 25.56 0.62 0.09
CA VAL A 289 24.77 0.25 1.27
C VAL A 289 25.52 -0.80 2.09
N PRO A 290 25.63 -0.66 3.43
CA PRO A 290 26.32 -1.63 4.27
C PRO A 290 25.74 -3.04 4.12
N GLN A 291 26.59 -4.02 3.80
CA GLN A 291 26.22 -5.43 3.83
C GLN A 291 26.19 -5.92 5.28
N ALA A 292 25.33 -6.89 5.59
CA ALA A 292 25.48 -7.63 6.84
C ALA A 292 26.81 -8.40 6.83
N PRO A 293 27.56 -8.44 7.94
CA PRO A 293 28.80 -9.20 8.01
C PRO A 293 28.52 -10.70 7.86
N ILE A 294 29.23 -11.39 6.97
CA ILE A 294 29.14 -12.85 6.84
C ILE A 294 30.01 -13.48 7.94
N ILE A 295 29.38 -14.01 8.98
CA ILE A 295 30.03 -14.74 10.07
C ILE A 295 29.77 -16.24 9.85
N GLY A 296 30.83 -17.04 9.80
CA GLY A 296 30.73 -18.49 9.63
C GLY A 296 29.96 -19.16 10.77
N ALA A 297 29.35 -20.31 10.50
CA ALA A 297 28.61 -21.07 11.50
C ALA A 297 29.49 -21.37 12.73
N GLY A 298 28.97 -21.06 13.92
CA GLY A 298 29.69 -21.24 15.19
C GLY A 298 30.68 -20.12 15.56
N LEU A 299 30.81 -19.08 14.72
CA LEU A 299 31.69 -17.93 14.98
C LEU A 299 30.93 -16.67 15.46
N ALA A 300 29.59 -16.71 15.48
CA ALA A 300 28.77 -15.59 15.94
C ALA A 300 28.79 -15.49 17.48
N THR A 301 29.01 -14.28 17.99
CA THR A 301 28.93 -13.96 19.42
C THR A 301 27.49 -13.67 19.84
N GLU A 302 27.19 -13.67 21.15
CA GLU A 302 25.86 -13.31 21.65
C GLU A 302 25.44 -11.88 21.25
N GLU A 303 26.40 -10.97 21.13
CA GLU A 303 26.17 -9.60 20.66
C GLU A 303 25.75 -9.55 19.19
N ASP A 304 26.37 -10.38 18.33
CA ASP A 304 26.00 -10.53 16.92
C ASP A 304 24.56 -11.06 16.76
N LEU A 305 24.07 -11.78 17.77
CA LEU A 305 22.79 -12.50 17.77
C LEU A 305 21.66 -11.79 18.51
N THR A 306 21.99 -10.78 19.33
CA THR A 306 20.99 -10.00 20.06
C THR A 306 20.27 -9.08 19.08
N PRO A 307 18.95 -9.20 18.91
CA PRO A 307 18.20 -8.32 18.01
C PRO A 307 18.41 -6.86 18.43
N THR A 308 18.55 -5.96 17.46
CA THR A 308 18.36 -4.52 17.70
C THR A 308 16.87 -4.24 17.88
N ALA A 309 16.23 -4.92 18.84
CA ALA A 309 14.94 -4.44 19.32
C ALA A 309 15.23 -3.07 19.91
N LEU A 310 14.53 -2.04 19.45
CA LEU A 310 14.48 -0.80 20.22
C LEU A 310 14.11 -1.21 21.65
N ALA A 311 14.94 -0.84 22.62
CA ALA A 311 14.53 -0.80 24.00
C ALA A 311 13.43 0.26 24.08
N CYS A 312 12.19 -0.17 23.84
CA CYS A 312 10.98 0.63 24.00
C CYS A 312 10.15 0.01 25.11
#